data_AF-A0A848VK80-F1
#
_entry.id   AF-A0A848VK80-F1
#
_cell.length_a   1.000
_cell.length_b   1.000
_cell.length_c   1.000
_cell.angle_alpha   90.00
_cell.angle_beta   90.00
_cell.angle_gamma   90.00
#
_symmetry.space_group_name_H-M   'P 1'
#
loop_
_entity.id
_entity.type
_entity.pdbx_description
1 polymer ?
#
loop_
_entity_poly.entity_id
_entity_poly.type
_entity_poly.pdbx_seq_one_letter_code
_entity_poly.pdbx_strand_id
1 'polypeptide(L)' 'VMAEERKVGEVVDVLELPAHPTLSVRKLDGTLAMVPFVPDLVPSVDLEGGHLTVVPLEGLLEGEPISERD' A
#
# COMPACT_ATOMS: atom_id res chain seq x y z
N VAL A 1 -4.99 15.50 -13.69
CA VAL A 1 -5.23 15.61 -12.23
C VAL A 1 -4.00 15.02 -11.57
N MET A 2 -3.23 15.81 -10.82
CA MET A 2 -2.08 15.28 -10.09
C MET A 2 -2.65 14.37 -9.00
N ALA A 3 -2.31 13.08 -9.01
CA ALA A 3 -2.74 12.19 -7.94
C ALA A 3 -1.97 12.58 -6.68
N GLU A 4 -2.68 12.97 -5.62
CA GLU A 4 -2.07 13.21 -4.32
C GLU A 4 -1.74 11.87 -3.67
N GLU A 5 -0.53 11.76 -3.13
CA GLU A 5 -0.12 10.58 -2.35
C GLU A 5 -0.80 10.63 -0.98
N ARG A 6 -1.44 9.52 -0.61
CA ARG A 6 -2.20 9.38 0.64
C ARG A 6 -1.77 8.12 1.36
N LYS A 7 -1.59 8.20 2.66
CA LYS A 7 -1.36 7.03 3.51
C LYS A 7 -2.67 6.26 3.62
N VAL A 8 -2.62 4.99 3.26
CA VAL A 8 -3.79 4.09 3.28
C VAL A 8 -3.68 3.01 4.35
N GLY A 9 -2.51 2.84 4.94
CA GLY A 9 -2.27 1.80 5.92
C GLY A 9 -0.78 1.55 6.16
N GLU A 10 -0.49 0.39 6.72
CA GLU A 10 0.85 -0.08 7.04
C GLU A 10 0.99 -1.54 6.61
N VAL A 11 2.11 -1.88 5.96
CA VAL A 11 2.42 -3.28 5.64
C VAL A 11 2.82 -3.98 6.94
N VAL A 12 2.07 -5.02 7.31
CA VAL A 12 2.30 -5.76 8.55
C VAL A 12 2.84 -7.17 8.31
N ASP A 13 2.75 -7.68 7.09
CA ASP A 13 3.27 -8.99 6.71
C ASP A 13 3.46 -9.13 5.20
N VAL A 14 4.29 -10.09 4.79
CA VAL A 14 4.47 -10.52 3.40
C VAL A 14 4.17 -12.01 3.31
N LEU A 15 3.11 -12.34 2.58
CA LEU A 15 2.61 -13.69 2.43
C LEU A 15 3.12 -14.31 1.12
N GLU A 16 3.82 -15.44 1.23
CA GLU A 16 4.26 -16.23 0.08
C GLU A 16 3.11 -17.12 -0.42
N LEU A 17 2.25 -16.56 -1.29
CA LEU A 17 1.14 -17.31 -1.89
C LEU A 17 1.54 -17.93 -3.24
N PRO A 18 0.88 -19.03 -3.67
CA PRO A 18 1.27 -19.76 -4.89
C PRO A 18 1.23 -18.92 -6.18
N ALA A 19 0.34 -17.92 -6.25
CA ALA A 19 0.23 -17.05 -7.41
C ALA A 19 1.32 -15.97 -7.38
N HIS A 20 1.29 -15.12 -6.35
CA HIS A 20 2.17 -13.97 -6.19
C HIS A 20 2.42 -13.71 -4.69
N PRO A 21 3.59 -13.17 -4.30
CA PRO A 21 3.76 -12.60 -2.98
C PRO A 21 2.67 -11.55 -2.72
N THR A 22 2.12 -11.50 -1.52
CA THR A 22 0.99 -10.64 -1.18
C THR A 22 1.28 -9.89 0.11
N LEU A 23 1.15 -8.58 0.09
CA LEU A 23 1.28 -7.73 1.27
C LEU A 23 0.00 -7.81 2.09
N SER A 24 0.13 -8.09 3.37
CA SER A 24 -0.93 -7.85 4.34
C SER A 24 -0.80 -6.40 4.81
N VAL A 25 -1.80 -5.59 4.51
CA VAL A 25 -1.83 -4.17 4.85
C VAL A 25 -2.89 -3.94 5.91
N ARG A 26 -2.49 -3.41 7.07
CA ARG A 26 -3.44 -2.90 8.06
C ARG A 26 -3.92 -1.53 7.61
N LYS A 27 -5.19 -1.43 7.27
CA LYS A 27 -5.85 -0.17 6.92
C LYS A 27 -5.99 0.73 8.14
N LEU A 28 -6.26 2.01 7.90
CA LEU A 28 -6.49 3.00 8.96
C LEU A 28 -7.71 2.66 9.85
N ASP A 29 -8.69 1.93 9.31
CA ASP A 29 -9.85 1.40 10.05
C ASP A 29 -9.52 0.17 10.93
N GLY A 30 -8.28 -0.30 10.91
CA GLY A 30 -7.79 -1.46 11.67
C GLY A 30 -8.02 -2.81 11.00
N THR A 31 -8.77 -2.88 9.91
CA THR A 31 -8.98 -4.13 9.16
C THR A 31 -7.80 -4.44 8.23
N LEU A 32 -7.69 -5.69 7.79
CA LEU A 32 -6.60 -6.14 6.91
C LEU A 32 -7.06 -6.15 5.45
N ALA A 33 -6.21 -5.63 4.57
CA ALA A 33 -6.33 -5.72 3.12
C ALA A 33 -5.17 -6.55 2.55
N MET A 34 -5.43 -7.27 1.47
CA MET A 34 -4.46 -8.11 0.79
C MET A 34 -4.10 -7.48 -0.55
N VAL A 35 -2.84 -7.10 -0.72
CA VAL A 35 -2.36 -6.41 -1.93
C VAL A 35 -1.31 -7.28 -2.62
N PRO A 36 -1.57 -7.81 -3.83
CA PRO A 36 -0.56 -8.54 -4.58
C PRO A 36 0.67 -7.65 -4.84
N PHE A 37 1.85 -8.16 -4.50
CA PHE A 37 3.11 -7.43 -4.67
C PHE A 37 3.65 -7.66 -6.09
N VAL A 38 3.01 -6.99 -7.05
CA VAL A 38 3.36 -7.03 -8.47
C VAL A 38 3.56 -5.61 -9.02
N PRO A 39 4.40 -5.39 -10.04
CA PRO A 39 4.70 -4.05 -10.56
C PRO A 39 3.48 -3.23 -10.99
N ASP A 40 2.44 -3.91 -11.50
CA ASP A 40 1.20 -3.27 -11.95
C ASP A 40 0.39 -2.66 -10.80
N LEU A 41 0.55 -3.19 -9.58
CA LEU A 41 -0.11 -2.69 -8.38
C LEU A 41 0.82 -1.92 -7.47
N VAL A 42 2.10 -2.26 -7.43
CA VAL A 42 3.11 -1.61 -6.60
C VAL A 42 4.22 -1.06 -7.52
N PRO A 43 3.98 0.09 -8.19
CA PRO A 43 4.89 0.63 -9.19
C PRO A 43 6.17 1.25 -8.60
N SER A 44 6.16 1.58 -7.30
CA SER A 44 7.29 2.21 -6.62
C SER A 44 7.43 1.68 -5.19
N VAL A 45 8.67 1.39 -4.80
CA VAL A 45 9.06 0.98 -3.45
C VAL A 45 10.27 1.83 -3.06
N ASP A 46 10.12 2.63 -2.00
CA ASP A 46 11.21 3.38 -1.38
C ASP A 46 11.55 2.74 -0.03
N LEU A 47 12.64 1.98 -0.01
CA LEU A 47 13.13 1.33 1.20
C LEU A 47 13.83 2.32 2.14
N GLU A 48 14.36 3.43 1.63
CA GLU A 48 15.04 4.45 2.45
C GLU A 48 14.01 5.33 3.15
N GLY A 49 12.98 5.77 2.41
CA GLY A 49 11.82 6.48 2.94
C GLY A 49 10.78 5.59 3.64
N GLY A 50 10.96 4.26 3.62
CA GLY A 50 10.12 3.31 4.35
C GLY A 50 8.66 3.23 3.87
N HIS A 51 8.40 3.48 2.58
CA HIS A 51 7.05 3.45 2.01
C HIS A 51 7.03 2.86 0.60
N LEU A 52 5.83 2.48 0.15
CA LEU A 52 5.59 2.04 -1.22
C LEU A 52 4.29 2.65 -1.72
N THR A 53 4.21 2.83 -3.04
CA THR A 53 3.00 3.33 -3.69
C THR A 53 2.17 2.16 -4.16
N VAL A 54 0.87 2.18 -3.89
CA VAL A 54 -0.08 1.19 -4.41
C VAL A 54 -1.04 1.90 -5.38
N VAL A 55 -1.27 1.28 -6.54
CA VAL A 55 -2.31 1.73 -7.47
C VAL A 55 -3.68 1.55 -6.80
N PRO A 56 -4.51 2.61 -6.71
CA PRO A 56 -5.80 2.53 -6.04
C PRO A 56 -6.73 1.57 -6.77
N LEU A 57 -7.06 0.46 -6.11
CA LEU A 57 -8.16 -0.41 -6.49
C LEU A 57 -9.39 -0.02 -5.65
N GLU A 58 -10.51 0.21 -6.34
CA GLU A 58 -11.76 0.57 -5.70
C GLU A 58 -12.16 -0.48 -4.66
N GLY A 59 -12.49 -0.04 -3.44
CA GLY A 59 -12.85 -0.92 -2.32
C GLY A 59 -11.69 -1.62 -1.61
N LEU A 60 -10.44 -1.43 -2.06
CA LEU A 60 -9.28 -2.06 -1.41
C LEU A 60 -8.68 -1.19 -0.29
N LEU A 61 -8.46 0.12 -0.52
CA LEU A 61 -7.67 0.98 0.36
C LEU A 61 -8.16 2.45 0.44
N GLU A 62 -8.27 2.95 1.68
CA GLU A 62 -8.57 4.34 2.08
C GLU A 62 -7.72 4.68 3.35
N GLY A 63 -7.09 5.84 3.61
CA GLY A 63 -6.88 6.98 2.75
C GLY A 63 -6.76 8.42 3.25
N GLU A 64 -5.80 8.81 4.08
CA GLU A 64 -5.58 10.24 4.46
C GLU A 64 -4.31 10.84 3.80
N PRO A 65 -4.26 12.15 3.51
CA PRO A 65 -3.11 12.76 2.83
C PRO A 65 -1.80 12.57 3.61
N ILE A 66 -0.72 12.26 2.89
CA ILE A 66 0.62 12.20 3.51
C ILE A 66 1.07 13.64 3.78
N SER A 67 1.36 13.95 5.04
CA SER A 67 1.97 15.25 5.38
C SER A 67 3.46 15.21 5.06
N GLU A 68 3.94 16.12 4.22
CA GLU A 68 5.36 16.31 3.86
C GLU A 68 6.19 16.86 5.06
N ARG A 69 6.21 16.23 6.24
CA ARG A 69 7.01 16.71 7.38
C ARG A 69 7.51 15.57 8.28
N ASP A 70 8.80 15.25 8.19
CA ASP A 70 9.83 15.73 9.12
C ASP A 70 11.23 15.68 8.46
#